data_AF-A0A937XEA5-F1
#
_entry.id   AF-A0A937XEA5-F1
#
_cell.length_a   1.000
_cell.length_b   1.000
_cell.length_c   1.000
_cell.angle_alpha   90.00
_cell.angle_beta   90.00
_cell.angle_gamma   90.00
#
_symmetry.space_group_name_H-M   'P 1'
#
loop_
_entity.id
_entity.type
_entity.pdbx_description
1 polymer ?
#
loop_
_entity_poly.entity_id
_entity_poly.type
_entity_poly.pdbx_seq_one_letter_code
_entity_poly.pdbx_strand_id
1 'polypeptide(L)'
;LGWGAATLAIVLLQSGAEEVACRGYLLHALARWRGAAAALVGSSVIFGLLHGLNPGVTPAALANTALVGLLLGLIRLRGTLWAAIGFHAAWNFLMGFVLAQPVSGVRWPGLLATAAEGSPALTGGEFGLEASLPLAALIALAIAGLLIRPGHARALARLEAESRGEECGPGTS
;
A
#
# COMPACT_ATOMS: atom_id res chain seq x y z
N LEU A 1 10.48 -20.69 -15.18
CA LEU A 1 10.91 -20.71 -13.76
C LEU A 1 11.82 -19.50 -13.42
N GLY A 2 12.92 -19.25 -14.14
CA GLY A 2 13.84 -18.14 -13.81
C GLY A 2 13.26 -16.72 -13.87
N TRP A 3 12.39 -16.42 -14.84
CA TRP A 3 11.81 -15.08 -14.99
C TRP A 3 10.81 -14.71 -13.88
N GLY A 4 10.17 -15.69 -13.24
CA GLY A 4 9.32 -15.45 -12.06
C GLY A 4 10.13 -15.10 -10.82
N ALA A 5 11.24 -15.78 -10.59
CA ALA A 5 12.16 -15.41 -9.51
C ALA A 5 12.74 -13.99 -9.72
N ALA A 6 13.08 -13.64 -10.97
CA ALA A 6 13.53 -12.29 -11.31
C ALA A 6 12.44 -11.25 -11.06
N THR A 7 11.20 -11.52 -11.47
CA THR A 7 10.07 -10.59 -11.25
C THR A 7 9.81 -10.41 -9.76
N LEU A 8 9.85 -11.49 -8.97
CA LEU A 8 9.72 -11.42 -7.51
C LEU A 8 10.81 -10.55 -6.88
N ALA A 9 12.07 -10.71 -7.29
CA ALA A 9 13.16 -9.89 -6.79
C ALA A 9 12.99 -8.40 -7.14
N ILE A 10 12.54 -8.11 -8.36
CA ILE A 10 12.28 -6.73 -8.83
C ILE A 10 11.15 -6.09 -8.00
N VAL A 11 10.01 -6.76 -7.84
CA VAL A 11 8.89 -6.18 -7.07
C VAL A 11 9.20 -6.11 -5.58
N LEU A 12 10.01 -7.02 -5.03
CA LEU A 12 10.53 -6.88 -3.65
C LEU A 12 11.39 -5.64 -3.49
N LEU A 13 12.27 -5.35 -4.44
CA LEU A 13 13.10 -4.16 -4.42
C LEU A 13 12.26 -2.88 -4.57
N GLN A 14 11.37 -2.84 -5.55
CA GLN A 14 10.48 -1.71 -5.82
C GLN A 14 9.56 -1.44 -4.62
N SER A 15 8.82 -2.46 -4.15
CA SER A 15 7.93 -2.34 -2.99
C SER A 15 8.72 -2.02 -1.72
N GLY A 16 9.92 -2.57 -1.58
CA GLY A 16 10.85 -2.27 -0.49
C GLY A 16 11.22 -0.79 -0.45
N ALA A 17 11.65 -0.24 -1.57
CA ALA A 17 12.03 1.17 -1.69
C ALA A 17 10.85 2.10 -1.35
N GLU A 18 9.66 1.81 -1.90
CA GLU A 18 8.46 2.62 -1.66
C GLU A 18 8.01 2.58 -0.21
N GLU A 19 7.99 1.40 0.41
CA GLU A 19 7.56 1.26 1.80
C GLU A 19 8.59 1.80 2.80
N VAL A 20 9.90 1.65 2.52
CA VAL A 20 10.95 2.29 3.34
C VAL A 20 10.79 3.81 3.29
N ALA A 21 10.56 4.39 2.10
CA ALA A 21 10.35 5.82 1.96
C ALA A 21 9.06 6.29 2.65
N CYS A 22 7.94 5.61 2.39
CA CYS A 22 6.62 6.08 2.81
C CYS A 22 6.27 5.68 4.25
N ARG A 23 6.52 4.42 4.65
CA ARG A 23 6.10 3.84 5.93
C ARG A 23 7.27 3.75 6.92
N GLY A 24 8.50 3.73 6.41
CA GLY A 24 9.72 3.87 7.20
C GLY A 24 9.98 5.34 7.55
N TYR A 25 10.22 6.20 6.57
CA TYR A 25 10.64 7.58 6.82
C TYR A 25 9.47 8.56 6.94
N LEU A 26 8.68 8.73 5.87
CA LEU A 26 7.66 9.79 5.76
C LEU A 26 6.59 9.69 6.85
N LEU A 27 6.09 8.49 7.14
CA LEU A 27 5.11 8.26 8.21
C LEU A 27 5.62 8.73 9.58
N HIS A 28 6.87 8.43 9.94
CA HIS A 28 7.43 8.84 11.24
C HIS A 28 7.75 10.33 11.27
N ALA A 29 8.24 10.89 10.15
CA ALA A 29 8.48 12.33 10.02
C ALA A 29 7.18 13.14 10.20
N LEU A 30 6.09 12.72 9.56
CA LEU A 30 4.78 13.35 9.72
C LEU A 30 4.20 13.13 11.12
N ALA A 31 4.45 11.97 11.74
CA ALA A 31 3.96 11.68 13.09
C ALA A 31 4.59 12.61 14.13
N ARG A 32 5.90 12.90 13.99
CA ARG A 32 6.60 13.90 14.82
C ARG A 32 6.01 15.30 14.68
N TRP A 33 5.50 15.63 13.50
CA TRP A 33 4.99 16.97 13.20
C TRP A 33 3.53 17.17 13.64
N ARG A 34 2.64 16.22 13.35
CA ARG A 34 1.18 16.38 13.52
C ARG A 34 0.46 15.21 14.19
N GLY A 35 1.21 14.25 14.75
CA GLY A 35 0.66 13.07 15.42
C GLY A 35 0.39 11.90 14.48
N ALA A 36 0.29 10.70 15.06
CA ALA A 36 0.25 9.44 14.32
C ALA A 36 -0.94 9.32 13.34
N ALA A 37 -2.13 9.79 13.74
CA ALA A 37 -3.33 9.71 12.89
C ALA A 37 -3.22 10.60 11.64
N ALA A 38 -2.77 11.85 11.80
CA ALA A 38 -2.56 12.75 10.68
C ALA A 38 -1.45 12.25 9.75
N ALA A 39 -0.40 11.65 10.31
CA ALA A 39 0.69 11.05 9.56
C ALA A 39 0.27 9.85 8.72
N LEU A 40 -0.61 9.01 9.25
CA LEU A 40 -1.17 7.87 8.53
C LEU A 40 -1.93 8.34 7.29
N VAL A 41 -2.81 9.34 7.43
CA VAL A 41 -3.57 9.91 6.30
C VAL A 41 -2.64 10.63 5.33
N GLY A 42 -1.74 11.49 5.84
CA GLY A 42 -0.85 12.31 5.03
C GLY A 42 0.13 11.47 4.19
N SER A 43 0.78 10.48 4.79
CA SER A 43 1.69 9.59 4.05
C SER A 43 0.97 8.77 2.99
N SER A 44 -0.30 8.40 3.22
CA SER A 44 -1.13 7.67 2.25
C SER A 44 -1.54 8.53 1.06
N VAL A 45 -1.92 9.80 1.29
CA VAL A 45 -2.21 10.75 0.21
C VAL A 45 -0.96 11.01 -0.63
N ILE A 46 0.19 11.23 0.01
CA ILE A 46 1.46 11.44 -0.69
C ILE A 46 1.81 10.20 -1.54
N PHE A 47 1.64 9.00 -1.00
CA PHE A 47 1.84 7.76 -1.74
C PHE A 47 0.98 7.70 -3.01
N GLY A 48 -0.30 8.05 -2.92
CA GLY A 48 -1.17 8.19 -4.10
C GLY A 48 -0.63 9.21 -5.10
N LEU A 49 -0.25 10.40 -4.64
CA LEU A 49 0.27 11.47 -5.51
C LEU A 49 1.59 11.11 -6.21
N LEU A 50 2.45 10.30 -5.60
CA LEU A 50 3.69 9.82 -6.24
C LEU A 50 3.42 8.98 -7.50
N HIS A 51 2.20 8.46 -7.66
CA HIS A 51 1.76 7.72 -8.84
C HIS A 51 1.12 8.63 -9.91
N GLY A 52 1.13 9.96 -9.71
CA GLY A 52 0.54 10.95 -10.61
C GLY A 52 1.15 11.03 -12.00
N LEU A 53 2.31 10.42 -12.22
CA LEU A 53 3.00 10.37 -13.51
C LEU A 53 2.91 8.99 -14.17
N ASN A 54 2.16 8.05 -13.59
CA ASN A 54 2.03 6.72 -14.13
C ASN A 54 1.08 6.70 -15.35
N PRO A 55 1.28 5.78 -16.30
CA PRO A 55 0.38 5.62 -17.44
C PRO A 55 -1.07 5.35 -17.00
N GLY A 56 -2.04 5.90 -17.72
CA GLY A 56 -3.45 5.65 -17.43
C GLY A 56 -3.97 6.27 -16.13
N VAL A 57 -3.21 7.18 -15.50
CA VAL A 57 -3.62 7.81 -14.24
C VAL A 57 -4.93 8.59 -14.39
N THR A 58 -5.82 8.42 -13.43
CA THR A 58 -7.09 9.15 -13.30
C THR A 58 -7.26 9.62 -11.85
N PRO A 59 -8.16 10.58 -11.58
CA PRO A 59 -8.48 10.94 -10.19
C PRO A 59 -8.93 9.74 -9.34
N ALA A 60 -9.66 8.79 -9.94
CA ALA A 60 -10.06 7.55 -9.28
C ALA A 60 -8.86 6.64 -8.98
N ALA A 61 -7.90 6.54 -9.92
CA ALA A 61 -6.66 5.81 -9.70
C ALA A 61 -5.88 6.39 -8.51
N LEU A 62 -5.69 7.72 -8.46
CA LEU A 62 -4.99 8.38 -7.35
C LEU A 62 -5.69 8.17 -6.01
N ALA A 63 -7.03 8.28 -5.98
CA ALA A 63 -7.82 8.03 -4.79
C ALA A 63 -7.67 6.58 -4.31
N ASN A 64 -7.73 5.61 -5.21
CA ASN A 64 -7.55 4.21 -4.89
C ASN A 64 -6.12 3.90 -4.42
N THR A 65 -5.10 4.43 -5.09
CA THR A 65 -3.71 4.27 -4.66
C THR A 65 -3.47 4.89 -3.29
N ALA A 66 -4.14 6.00 -2.96
CA ALA A 66 -4.10 6.54 -1.60
C ALA A 66 -4.78 5.60 -0.58
N LEU A 67 -5.89 4.92 -0.95
CA LEU A 67 -6.51 3.89 -0.11
C LEU A 67 -5.59 2.67 0.09
N VAL A 68 -4.91 2.20 -0.96
CA VAL A 68 -3.86 1.18 -0.84
C VAL A 68 -2.77 1.65 0.12
N GLY A 69 -2.36 2.91 -0.02
CA GLY A 69 -1.39 3.52 0.88
C GLY A 69 -1.85 3.53 2.36
N LEU A 70 -3.14 3.76 2.60
CA LEU A 70 -3.74 3.71 3.94
C LEU A 70 -3.76 2.28 4.48
N LEU A 71 -4.11 1.30 3.66
CA LEU A 71 -4.05 -0.12 4.02
C LEU A 71 -2.62 -0.55 4.41
N LEU A 72 -1.62 -0.19 3.60
CA LEU A 72 -0.20 -0.46 3.88
C LEU A 72 0.27 0.23 5.16
N GLY A 73 -0.15 1.48 5.39
CA GLY A 73 0.09 2.19 6.64
C GLY A 73 -0.51 1.47 7.86
N LEU A 74 -1.73 0.95 7.75
CA LEU A 74 -2.38 0.17 8.81
C LEU A 74 -1.68 -1.18 9.06
N ILE A 75 -1.19 -1.83 8.01
CA ILE A 75 -0.37 -3.05 8.12
C ILE A 75 0.93 -2.72 8.87
N ARG A 76 1.62 -1.63 8.53
CA ARG A 76 2.82 -1.17 9.25
C ARG A 76 2.54 -0.85 10.71
N LEU A 77 1.41 -0.22 11.03
CA LEU A 77 1.03 0.12 12.40
C LEU A 77 0.81 -1.12 13.27
N ARG A 78 0.18 -2.15 12.70
CA ARG A 78 -0.18 -3.38 13.42
C ARG A 78 0.91 -4.46 13.37
N GLY A 79 1.92 -4.29 12.54
CA GLY A 79 3.01 -5.25 12.35
C GLY A 79 4.36 -4.57 12.26
N THR A 80 5.14 -4.99 11.27
CA THR A 80 6.50 -4.52 11.00
C THR A 80 6.57 -3.84 9.63
N LEU A 81 7.67 -3.13 9.36
CA LEU A 81 7.93 -2.62 8.01
C LEU A 81 8.01 -3.77 6.99
N TRP A 82 8.61 -4.90 7.37
CA TRP A 82 8.66 -6.11 6.55
C TRP A 82 7.27 -6.66 6.19
N ALA A 83 6.29 -6.54 7.09
CA ALA A 83 4.92 -6.97 6.78
C ALA A 83 4.30 -6.10 5.67
N ALA A 84 4.54 -4.79 5.68
CA ALA A 84 4.07 -3.89 4.63
C ALA A 84 4.80 -4.17 3.30
N ILE A 85 6.14 -4.32 3.34
CA ILE A 85 6.95 -4.68 2.16
C ILE A 85 6.49 -6.00 1.56
N GLY A 86 6.31 -7.03 2.39
CA GLY A 86 5.90 -8.36 1.94
C GLY A 86 4.50 -8.36 1.34
N PHE A 87 3.55 -7.65 1.95
CA PHE A 87 2.20 -7.51 1.41
C PHE A 87 2.21 -6.77 0.06
N HIS A 88 2.91 -5.65 -0.03
CA HIS A 88 3.01 -4.86 -1.27
C HIS A 88 3.69 -5.66 -2.39
N ALA A 89 4.81 -6.32 -2.10
CA ALA A 89 5.49 -7.15 -3.10
C ALA A 89 4.63 -8.35 -3.54
N ALA A 90 3.93 -9.00 -2.61
CA ALA A 90 3.00 -10.09 -2.93
C ALA A 90 1.85 -9.61 -3.81
N TRP A 91 1.33 -8.41 -3.55
CA TRP A 91 0.32 -7.76 -4.37
C TRP A 91 0.82 -7.52 -5.81
N ASN A 92 1.97 -6.85 -5.95
CA ASN A 92 2.54 -6.54 -7.27
C ASN A 92 2.92 -7.82 -8.03
N PHE A 93 3.41 -8.85 -7.33
CA PHE A 93 3.69 -10.15 -7.93
C PHE A 93 2.40 -10.84 -8.42
N LEU A 94 1.36 -10.90 -7.59
CA LEU A 94 0.10 -11.54 -7.95
C LEU A 94 -0.56 -10.82 -9.14
N MET A 95 -0.71 -9.51 -9.04
CA MET A 95 -1.37 -8.70 -10.06
C MET A 95 -0.56 -8.66 -11.36
N GLY A 96 0.73 -8.38 -11.24
CA GLY A 96 1.62 -8.18 -12.36
C GLY A 96 2.08 -9.46 -13.01
N PHE A 97 2.70 -10.35 -12.24
CA PHE A 97 3.30 -11.56 -12.77
C PHE A 97 2.27 -12.67 -12.97
N VAL A 98 1.45 -12.98 -11.96
CA VAL A 98 0.54 -14.13 -12.06
C VAL A 98 -0.61 -13.79 -13.01
N LEU A 99 -1.29 -12.67 -12.79
CA LEU A 99 -2.48 -12.27 -13.53
C LEU A 99 -2.18 -11.49 -14.82
N ALA A 100 -0.96 -10.98 -15.02
CA ALA A 100 -0.62 -10.13 -16.17
C ALA A 100 -1.47 -8.86 -16.29
N GLN A 101 -1.96 -8.34 -15.15
CA GLN A 101 -2.67 -7.06 -15.10
C GLN A 101 -1.68 -5.90 -14.99
N PRO A 102 -2.04 -4.70 -15.48
CA PRO A 102 -1.28 -3.50 -15.16
C PRO A 102 -1.26 -3.29 -13.64
N VAL A 103 -0.08 -2.97 -13.12
CA VAL A 103 0.14 -2.59 -11.72
C VAL A 103 0.46 -1.12 -11.73
N SER A 104 -0.48 -0.31 -11.27
CA SER A 104 -0.43 1.14 -11.29
C SER A 104 -0.07 1.71 -12.66
N GLY A 105 -0.69 1.17 -13.71
CA GLY A 105 -0.45 1.57 -15.10
C GLY A 105 0.78 0.96 -15.77
N VAL A 106 1.66 0.29 -15.03
CA VAL A 106 2.84 -0.36 -15.59
C VAL A 106 2.52 -1.81 -15.97
N ARG A 107 2.92 -2.20 -17.18
CA ARG A 107 2.68 -3.54 -17.73
C ARG A 107 3.98 -4.29 -17.86
N TRP A 108 3.92 -5.59 -17.58
CA TRP A 108 5.00 -6.54 -17.83
C TRP A 108 4.38 -7.88 -18.24
N PRO A 109 5.15 -8.75 -18.92
CA PRO A 109 4.70 -10.11 -19.22
C PRO A 109 4.31 -10.84 -17.94
N GLY A 110 3.19 -11.56 -18.00
CA GLY A 110 2.70 -12.39 -16.89
C GLY A 110 2.33 -13.79 -17.34
N LEU A 111 1.99 -14.64 -16.37
CA LEU A 111 1.84 -16.09 -16.54
C LEU A 111 0.51 -16.47 -17.17
N LEU A 112 -0.59 -15.94 -16.65
CA LEU A 112 -1.95 -16.34 -17.04
C LEU A 112 -2.59 -15.45 -18.11
N ALA A 113 -1.92 -14.35 -18.50
CA ALA A 113 -2.38 -13.39 -19.52
C ALA A 113 -3.88 -13.07 -19.39
N THR A 114 -4.35 -12.73 -18.19
CA THR A 114 -5.77 -12.48 -17.99
C THR A 114 -6.16 -11.14 -18.60
N ALA A 115 -7.41 -11.03 -19.05
CA ALA A 115 -7.98 -9.76 -19.51
C ALA A 115 -9.16 -9.42 -18.60
N ALA A 116 -9.16 -8.21 -18.05
CA ALA A 116 -10.31 -7.67 -17.36
C ALA A 116 -11.28 -7.10 -18.39
N GLU A 117 -12.51 -7.60 -18.43
CA GLU A 117 -13.56 -7.15 -19.35
C GLU A 117 -14.58 -6.27 -18.64
N GLY A 118 -15.15 -5.30 -19.38
CA GLY A 118 -16.17 -4.39 -18.87
C GLY A 118 -15.75 -2.93 -18.90
N SER A 119 -16.52 -2.08 -18.21
CA SER A 119 -16.26 -0.63 -18.17
C SER A 119 -14.97 -0.32 -17.39
N PRO A 120 -14.33 0.85 -17.65
CA PRO A 120 -13.17 1.29 -16.87
C PRO A 120 -13.43 1.35 -15.35
N ALA A 121 -14.68 1.51 -14.92
CA ALA A 121 -15.04 1.45 -13.51
C ALA A 121 -14.90 0.03 -12.91
N LEU A 122 -15.09 -1.02 -13.71
CA LEU A 122 -14.94 -2.42 -13.29
C LEU A 122 -13.51 -2.94 -13.48
N THR A 123 -12.80 -2.46 -14.50
CA THR A 123 -11.48 -2.97 -14.87
C THR A 123 -10.33 -2.06 -14.42
N GLY A 124 -10.63 -0.81 -14.08
CA GLY A 124 -9.65 0.24 -13.82
C GLY A 124 -8.91 0.74 -15.07
N GLY A 125 -9.34 0.30 -16.27
CA GLY A 125 -8.81 0.80 -17.54
C GLY A 125 -7.31 0.55 -17.72
N GLU A 126 -6.59 1.55 -18.23
CA GLU A 126 -5.15 1.45 -18.48
C GLU A 126 -4.32 1.33 -17.20
N PHE A 127 -4.81 1.89 -16.09
CA PHE A 127 -4.14 1.82 -14.79
C PHE A 127 -4.17 0.40 -14.19
N GLY A 128 -5.09 -0.45 -14.65
CA GLY A 128 -5.32 -1.81 -14.16
C GLY A 128 -6.32 -1.86 -13.00
N LEU A 129 -6.60 -3.07 -12.50
CA LEU A 129 -7.65 -3.30 -11.49
C LEU A 129 -7.50 -2.46 -10.22
N GLU A 130 -6.32 -1.90 -9.96
CA GLU A 130 -6.04 -0.96 -8.88
C GLU A 130 -6.91 0.29 -8.93
N ALA A 131 -7.31 0.75 -10.12
CA ALA A 131 -8.25 1.87 -10.29
C ALA A 131 -9.73 1.44 -10.34
N SER A 132 -10.03 0.15 -10.16
CA SER A 132 -11.41 -0.35 -10.25
C SER A 132 -12.23 -0.10 -8.97
N LEU A 133 -13.54 0.10 -9.12
CA LEU A 133 -14.49 0.24 -8.02
C LEU A 133 -14.63 -1.02 -7.17
N PRO A 134 -14.70 -2.25 -7.74
CA PRO A 134 -14.76 -3.47 -6.94
C PRO A 134 -13.56 -3.59 -6.01
N LEU A 135 -12.36 -3.25 -6.51
CA LEU A 135 -11.17 -3.28 -5.69
C LEU A 135 -11.15 -2.17 -4.64
N ALA A 136 -11.56 -0.95 -4.99
CA ALA A 136 -11.71 0.13 -4.03
C ALA A 136 -12.62 -0.28 -2.85
N ALA A 137 -13.74 -0.93 -3.13
CA ALA A 137 -14.66 -1.44 -2.11
C ALA A 137 -13.99 -2.51 -1.23
N LEU A 138 -13.27 -3.47 -1.81
CA LEU A 138 -12.54 -4.49 -1.06
C LEU A 138 -11.48 -3.87 -0.13
N ILE A 139 -10.71 -2.91 -0.63
CA ILE A 139 -9.69 -2.20 0.16
C ILE A 139 -10.36 -1.39 1.29
N ALA A 140 -11.47 -0.70 1.01
CA ALA A 140 -12.21 0.04 2.02
C ALA A 140 -12.76 -0.87 3.14
N LEU A 141 -13.26 -2.06 2.80
CA LEU A 141 -13.69 -3.06 3.77
C LEU A 141 -12.53 -3.58 4.62
N ALA A 142 -11.36 -3.85 4.00
CA ALA A 142 -10.16 -4.25 4.72
C ALA A 142 -9.70 -3.16 5.71
N ILE A 143 -9.68 -1.90 5.27
CA ILE A 143 -9.38 -0.74 6.13
C ILE A 143 -10.37 -0.67 7.29
N ALA A 144 -11.67 -0.72 7.02
CA ALA A 144 -12.70 -0.66 8.06
C ALA A 144 -12.53 -1.79 9.10
N GLY A 145 -12.27 -3.02 8.64
CA GLY A 145 -11.97 -4.15 9.51
C GLY A 145 -10.73 -3.92 10.38
N LEU A 146 -9.66 -3.35 9.81
CA LEU A 146 -8.44 -3.00 10.56
C LEU A 146 -8.63 -1.81 11.50
N LEU A 147 -9.57 -0.89 11.26
CA LEU A 147 -9.85 0.22 12.16
C LEU A 147 -10.72 -0.22 13.36
N ILE A 148 -11.71 -1.08 13.14
CA ILE A 148 -12.63 -1.57 14.19
C ILE A 148 -11.95 -2.62 15.09
N ARG A 149 -10.96 -3.34 14.58
CA ARG A 149 -10.27 -4.38 15.36
C ARG A 149 -9.60 -3.78 16.61
N PRO A 150 -9.72 -4.44 17.79
CA PRO A 150 -9.07 -3.96 19.01
C PRO A 150 -7.57 -3.67 18.83
N GLY A 151 -7.07 -2.71 19.58
CA GLY A 151 -5.66 -2.31 19.55
C GLY A 151 -5.28 -1.31 18.47
N HIS A 152 -6.22 -0.77 17.68
CA HIS A 152 -5.92 0.33 16.75
C HIS A 152 -5.34 1.56 17.47
N ALA A 153 -6.01 2.00 18.54
CA ALA A 153 -5.55 3.12 19.35
C ALA A 153 -4.15 2.88 19.94
N ARG A 154 -3.87 1.65 20.41
CA ARG A 154 -2.53 1.26 20.91
C ARG A 154 -1.48 1.31 19.80
N ALA A 155 -1.82 0.90 18.59
CA ALA A 155 -0.91 0.94 17.45
C ALA A 155 -0.55 2.39 17.06
N LEU A 156 -1.52 3.31 17.09
CA LEU A 156 -1.26 4.73 16.88
C LEU A 156 -0.38 5.33 17.99
N ALA A 157 -0.69 5.03 19.25
CA ALA A 157 0.10 5.49 20.39
C ALA A 157 1.56 5.00 20.31
N ARG A 158 1.77 3.74 19.90
CA ARG A 158 3.09 3.17 19.66
C ARG A 158 3.85 3.94 18.57
N LEU A 159 3.23 4.22 17.42
CA LEU A 159 3.88 5.02 16.37
C LEU A 159 4.25 6.41 16.89
N GLU A 160 3.37 7.02 17.67
CA GLU A 160 3.62 8.35 18.23
C GLU A 160 4.84 8.34 19.16
N ALA A 161 4.93 7.38 20.09
CA ALA A 161 6.09 7.18 20.95
C ALA A 161 7.38 6.90 20.15
N GLU A 162 7.33 5.95 19.21
CA GLU A 162 8.45 5.62 18.31
C GLU A 162 8.95 6.87 17.56
N SER A 163 8.02 7.69 17.06
CA SER A 163 8.36 8.91 16.31
C SER A 163 9.05 9.96 17.18
N ARG A 164 8.70 10.05 18.47
CA ARG A 164 9.30 10.96 19.45
C ARG A 164 10.66 10.48 19.98
N GLY A 165 11.07 9.25 19.65
CA GLY A 165 12.27 8.63 20.22
C GLY A 165 12.08 8.20 21.67
N GLU A 166 10.82 8.03 22.10
CA GLU A 166 10.47 7.47 23.39
C GLU A 166 10.48 5.94 23.23
N GLU A 167 11.51 5.28 23.76
CA GLU A 167 11.48 3.82 23.83
C GLU A 167 10.35 3.41 24.77
N CYS A 168 9.36 2.67 24.24
CA CYS A 168 8.39 1.99 25.09
C CYS A 168 9.14 0.89 25.85
N GLY A 169 9.62 1.21 27.05
CA GLY A 169 10.24 0.24 27.94
C GLY A 169 9.30 -0.95 28.19
N PRO A 170 9.84 -2.15 28.43
CA PRO A 170 9.00 -3.31 28.74
C PRO A 170 8.35 -3.10 30.11
N GLY A 171 7.10 -2.64 30.13
CA GLY A 171 6.30 -2.60 31.37
C GLY A 171 5.13 -1.63 31.35
N THR A 172 3.94 -2.15 31.08
CA THR A 172 2.86 -2.16 32.08
C THR A 172 1.96 -3.37 31.78
N SER A 173 2.03 -4.33 32.69
CA SER A 173 1.19 -5.52 32.85
C SER A 173 -0.31 -5.25 32.78
#